data_AF-A0A4Q4PEH6-F1
#
_entry.id   AF-A0A4Q4PEH6-F1
#
_cell.length_a   1.000
_cell.length_b   1.000
_cell.length_c   1.000
_cell.angle_alpha   90.00
_cell.angle_beta   90.00
_cell.angle_gamma   90.00
#
_symmetry.space_group_name_H-M   'P 1'
#
loop_
_entity.id
_entity.type
_entity.pdbx_description
1 polymer ?
#
loop_
_entity_poly.entity_id
_entity_poly.type
_entity_poly.pdbx_seq_one_letter_code
_entity_poly.pdbx_strand_id
1 'polypeptide(L)' 'MPWNAKAFNDVLSRPLTIGVIWDDGVVKVHPPIARALREFVEKAKNSGHEVIDWDPVGHDTCIKIQVGLPN' A
#
# COMPACT_ATOMS: atom_id res chain seq x y z
N MET A 1 14.22 -24.05 -6.50
CA MET A 1 14.10 -23.94 -5.03
C MET A 1 12.68 -24.37 -4.64
N PRO A 2 12.48 -25.20 -3.61
CA PRO A 2 11.15 -25.60 -3.17
C PRO A 2 10.43 -24.47 -2.41
N TRP A 3 9.10 -24.50 -2.44
CA TRP A 3 8.22 -23.54 -1.77
C TRP A 3 8.33 -23.61 -0.24
N ASN A 4 8.34 -22.46 0.44
CA ASN A 4 8.38 -22.38 1.90
C ASN A 4 6.96 -22.24 2.51
N ALA A 5 6.28 -23.38 2.67
CA ALA A 5 4.92 -23.43 3.22
C ALA A 5 4.83 -22.94 4.67
N LYS A 6 5.86 -23.17 5.49
CA LYS A 6 5.88 -22.74 6.90
C LYS A 6 5.85 -21.22 7.00
N ALA A 7 6.72 -20.53 6.25
CA ALA A 7 6.75 -19.07 6.24
C ALA A 7 5.44 -18.47 5.72
N PHE A 8 4.82 -19.08 4.70
CA PHE A 8 3.53 -18.64 4.18
C PHE A 8 2.43 -18.70 5.25
N ASN A 9 2.27 -19.83 5.93
CA ASN A 9 1.24 -20.00 6.96
C ASN A 9 1.48 -19.10 8.18
N ASP A 10 2.74 -18.87 8.55
CA ASP A 10 3.12 -17.98 9.65
C ASP A 10 2.76 -16.50 9.36
N VAL A 11 2.97 -16.04 8.13
CA VAL A 11 2.59 -14.67 7.74
C VAL A 11 1.07 -14.47 7.79
N LEU A 12 0.28 -15.48 7.45
CA LEU A 12 -1.18 -15.39 7.44
C LEU A 12 -1.82 -15.45 8.84
N SER A 13 -1.08 -15.86 9.88
CA SER A 13 -1.63 -16.05 11.23
C SER A 13 -1.51 -14.83 12.14
N ARG A 14 -0.84 -13.76 11.69
CA ARG A 14 -0.55 -12.55 12.47
C ARG A 14 -1.11 -11.29 11.82
N PRO A 15 -1.35 -10.21 12.60
CA PRO A 15 -1.70 -8.93 12.02
C PRO A 15 -0.68 -8.44 10.99
N LEU A 16 -1.19 -7.84 9.91
CA LEU A 16 -0.37 -7.18 8.89
C LEU A 16 -0.13 -5.71 9.28
N THR A 17 1.00 -5.18 8.82
CA THR A 17 1.25 -3.75 8.73
C THR A 17 0.98 -3.30 7.30
N ILE A 18 0.03 -2.38 7.13
CA ILE A 18 -0.48 -1.94 5.82
C ILE A 18 -0.16 -0.46 5.63
N GLY A 19 0.66 -0.14 4.64
CA GLY A 19 0.89 1.24 4.20
C GLY A 19 -0.20 1.73 3.27
N VAL A 20 -0.71 2.95 3.50
CA VAL A 20 -1.73 3.56 2.67
C VAL A 20 -1.22 4.87 2.08
N ILE A 21 -1.19 4.95 0.76
CA ILE A 21 -0.93 6.19 0.02
C ILE A 21 -2.29 6.77 -0.38
N TRP A 22 -2.64 7.93 0.18
CA TRP A 22 -3.93 8.58 -0.09
C TRP A 22 -3.94 9.38 -1.38
N ASP A 23 -2.80 9.97 -1.71
CA ASP A 23 -2.56 10.79 -2.88
C ASP A 23 -1.08 10.62 -3.25
N ASP A 24 -0.81 10.27 -4.50
CA ASP A 24 0.56 10.12 -5.02
C ASP A 24 1.12 11.42 -5.60
N GLY A 25 0.32 12.49 -5.61
CA GLY A 25 0.68 13.79 -6.16
C GLY A 25 0.65 13.85 -7.70
N VAL A 26 0.33 12.74 -8.38
CA VAL A 26 0.29 12.67 -9.85
C VAL A 26 -1.15 12.81 -10.35
N VAL A 27 -2.08 12.02 -9.80
CA VAL A 27 -3.49 12.05 -10.20
C VAL A 27 -4.39 12.02 -8.98
N LYS A 28 -5.24 13.04 -8.86
CA LYS A 28 -6.20 13.12 -7.77
C LYS A 28 -7.22 11.98 -7.83
N VAL A 29 -7.34 11.26 -6.73
CA VAL A 29 -8.28 10.14 -6.59
C VAL A 29 -9.74 10.58 -6.76
N HIS A 30 -10.54 9.77 -7.46
CA HIS A 30 -11.98 10.00 -7.59
C HIS A 30 -12.71 9.79 -6.25
N PRO A 31 -13.75 10.59 -5.94
CA PRO A 31 -14.47 10.51 -4.66
C PRO A 31 -14.96 9.10 -4.25
N PRO A 32 -15.49 8.25 -5.15
CA PRO A 32 -15.91 6.89 -4.80
C PRO A 32 -14.74 6.00 -4.36
N ILE A 33 -13.56 6.16 -4.98
CA ILE A 33 -12.37 5.39 -4.64
C ILE A 33 -11.82 5.82 -3.29
N ALA A 34 -11.75 7.14 -3.03
CA ALA A 34 -11.35 7.65 -1.74
C ALA A 34 -12.26 7.17 -0.61
N ARG A 35 -13.57 7.08 -0.85
CA ARG A 35 -14.54 6.53 0.10
C ARG A 35 -14.25 5.04 0.38
N ALA A 36 -14.10 4.23 -0.67
CA ALA A 36 -13.82 2.81 -0.53
C ALA A 36 -12.50 2.55 0.23
N LEU A 37 -11.47 3.36 -0.03
CA LEU A 37 -10.19 3.25 0.66
C LEU A 37 -10.32 3.56 2.16
N ARG A 38 -11.08 4.60 2.53
CA ARG A 38 -11.38 4.89 3.95
C ARG A 38 -12.12 3.74 4.62
N GLU A 39 -13.15 3.19 3.97
CA GLU A 39 -13.89 2.04 4.51
C GLU A 39 -12.99 0.81 4.70
N PHE A 40 -12.04 0.57 3.79
CA PHE A 40 -11.05 -0.49 3.94
C PHE A 40 -10.14 -0.25 5.14
N VAL A 41 -9.59 0.97 5.29
CA VAL A 41 -8.70 1.33 6.41
C VAL A 41 -9.39 1.12 7.76
N GLU A 42 -10.64 1.56 7.89
CA GLU A 42 -11.41 1.37 9.12
C GLU A 42 -11.63 -0.12 9.42
N LYS A 43 -12.01 -0.92 8.42
CA LYS A 43 -12.20 -2.38 8.59
C LYS A 43 -10.90 -3.10 8.93
N ALA A 44 -9.78 -2.69 8.33
CA ALA A 44 -8.47 -3.28 8.58
C ALA A 44 -8.02 -3.00 10.02
N LYS A 45 -8.12 -1.74 10.48
CA LYS A 45 -7.84 -1.36 11.87
C LYS A 45 -8.73 -2.11 12.86
N ASN A 46 -10.04 -2.20 12.59
CA ASN A 46 -10.99 -2.92 13.44
C ASN A 46 -10.73 -4.44 13.49
N SER A 47 -10.09 -5.01 12.47
CA SER A 47 -9.66 -6.40 12.44
C SER A 47 -8.32 -6.64 13.16
N GLY A 48 -7.74 -5.59 13.77
CA GLY A 48 -6.49 -5.66 14.53
C GLY A 48 -5.23 -5.48 13.68
N HIS A 49 -5.34 -5.05 12.42
CA HIS A 49 -4.18 -4.72 11.60
C HIS A 49 -3.62 -3.34 11.92
N GLU A 50 -2.31 -3.20 11.78
CA GLU A 50 -1.65 -1.90 11.82
C GLU A 50 -1.80 -1.24 10.45
N VAL A 51 -2.31 -0.01 10.43
CA VAL A 51 -2.43 0.78 9.20
C VAL A 51 -1.69 2.09 9.39
N ILE A 52 -0.72 2.36 8.52
CA ILE A 52 0.10 3.57 8.54
C ILE A 52 -0.14 4.39 7.28
N ASP A 53 -0.16 5.71 7.44
CA ASP A 53 -0.13 6.63 6.31
C ASP A 53 1.29 6.61 5.72
N TRP A 54 1.40 6.24 4.45
CA TRP A 54 2.66 6.06 3.75
C TRP A 54 2.86 7.22 2.78
N ASP A 55 3.99 7.93 2.93
CA ASP A 55 4.43 8.97 1.99
C ASP A 55 5.22 8.36 0.82
N PRO A 56 4.76 8.47 -0.45
CA PRO A 56 5.37 7.83 -1.62
C PRO A 56 6.66 8.53 -2.11
N VAL A 57 7.53 8.95 -1.18
CA VAL A 57 8.78 9.66 -1.51
C VAL A 57 9.63 8.85 -2.51
N GLY A 58 10.01 9.49 -3.63
CA GLY A 58 10.86 8.91 -4.65
C GLY A 58 10.13 8.06 -5.71
N HIS A 59 8.83 7.84 -5.58
CA HIS A 59 8.04 7.14 -6.61
C HIS A 59 8.08 7.89 -7.95
N ASP A 60 8.03 9.22 -7.93
CA ASP A 60 8.14 10.08 -9.12
C ASP A 60 9.47 9.87 -9.86
N THR A 61 10.57 9.76 -9.11
CA THR A 61 11.92 9.54 -9.63
C THR A 61 12.02 8.16 -10.26
N CYS A 62 11.49 7.13 -9.59
CA CYS A 62 11.41 5.78 -10.16
C CYS A 62 10.61 5.76 -11.47
N ILE A 63 9.48 6.48 -11.54
CA ILE A 63 8.66 6.60 -12.76
C ILE A 63 9.45 7.29 -13.88
N LYS A 64 10.16 8.39 -13.59
CA LYS A 64 11.02 9.07 -14.58
C LYS A 64 12.06 8.12 -15.16
N ILE A 65 12.73 7.34 -14.32
CA ILE A 65 13.73 6.35 -14.75
C ILE A 65 13.08 5.27 -15.64
N GLN A 66 11.91 4.75 -15.26
CA GLN A 66 11.19 3.73 -16.05
C GLN A 66 10.82 4.24 -17.45
N VAL A 67 10.43 5.51 -17.57
CA VAL A 67 9.99 6.13 -18.83
C VAL A 67 11.16 6.71 -19.63
N GLY A 68 12.36 6.79 -19.05
CA GLY A 68 13.56 7.37 -19.68
C GLY A 68 13.58 8.90 -19.69
N LEU A 69 12.88 9.53 -18.75
CA LEU A 69 12.89 10.99 -18.58
C LEU A 69 14.12 11.42 -17.77
N PRO A 70 14.70 12.60 -18.05
CA PRO A 70 15.78 13.15 -17.24
C PRO A 70 15.31 13.46 -15.80
N ASN A 71 16.24 13.38 -14.85
CA ASN A 71 16.00 13.60 -13.41
C ASN A 71 15.61 15.04 -13.10
#